data_AF-A0A9E2GCK3-F1
#
_entry.id   AF-A0A9E2GCK3-F1
#
_cell.length_a   1.000
_cell.length_b   1.000
_cell.length_c   1.000
_cell.angle_alpha   90.00
_cell.angle_beta   90.00
_cell.angle_gamma   90.00
#
_symmetry.space_group_name_H-M   'P 1'
#
loop_
_entity.id
_entity.type
_entity.pdbx_description
1 polymer ?
#
loop_
_entity_poly.entity_id
_entity_poly.type
_entity_poly.pdbx_seq_one_letter_code
_entity_poly.pdbx_strand_id
1 'polypeptide(L)'
;VLEGYVDPDELRLEGPFGDHTGYYSLADYYPVFHVAAITHRKNPVYNATLVGRPPMEDCYLAKATERIFLPMLQTVMPEIRDYWFPWEGVFHNIVIISIDKEYSGHAQKVMSGLWGQGQMSFCKAIVAVDKKVNPQNPDRVIEELVTRLDITSDITLTKGVLDVLDHSSPMQNFGNKIGIDLTTRFKGELPRRDKKSLEKTPSGINLSSLITNRVPGSVKCRHLFHHLSEKENCINRILAVSVEKTEQRGGKDFAGILFGLDELDMFNIFILFDKEIDLSDNSLMLWKVFNNVDPGRDMIFQDGRIVIDACKKGIMDGHEREWPDDLTFDV
;
A
#
# COMPACT_ATOMS: atom_id res chain seq x y z
N VAL A 1 35.73 -3.72 -12.56
CA VAL A 1 35.79 -2.97 -11.28
C VAL A 1 36.10 -1.53 -11.64
N LEU A 2 35.32 -0.61 -11.08
CA LEU A 2 35.60 0.82 -11.15
C LEU A 2 36.23 1.20 -9.81
N GLU A 3 37.42 1.77 -9.84
CA GLU A 3 38.19 2.17 -8.66
C GLU A 3 38.31 3.68 -8.66
N GLY A 4 38.15 4.31 -7.50
CA GLY A 4 37.97 5.75 -7.42
C GLY A 4 37.72 6.27 -6.01
N TYR A 5 37.24 7.49 -5.92
CA TYR A 5 36.89 8.14 -4.65
C TYR A 5 35.62 8.99 -4.80
N VAL A 6 34.98 9.28 -3.67
CA VAL A 6 33.88 10.24 -3.56
C VAL A 6 34.39 11.40 -2.73
N ASP A 7 34.28 12.63 -3.25
CA ASP A 7 34.48 13.84 -2.45
C ASP A 7 33.14 14.19 -1.78
N PRO A 8 33.03 14.15 -0.43
CA PRO A 8 31.78 14.43 0.27
C PRO A 8 31.20 15.83 0.00
N ASP A 9 32.04 16.79 -0.42
CA ASP A 9 31.64 18.17 -0.68
C ASP A 9 31.24 18.40 -2.16
N GLU A 10 31.46 17.43 -3.04
CA GLU A 10 31.06 17.52 -4.45
C GLU A 10 29.76 16.77 -4.74
N LEU A 11 28.72 17.55 -5.06
CA LEU A 11 27.43 17.03 -5.50
C LEU A 11 27.14 17.40 -6.96
N ARG A 12 26.35 16.56 -7.62
CA ARG A 12 25.76 16.82 -8.94
C ARG A 12 24.29 16.41 -8.94
N LEU A 13 23.52 17.09 -9.78
CA LEU A 13 22.11 16.75 -9.99
C LEU A 13 22.03 15.39 -10.71
N GLU A 14 21.35 14.44 -10.08
CA GLU A 14 20.98 13.14 -10.63
C GLU A 14 19.48 13.16 -11.01
N GLY A 15 19.11 12.34 -12.00
CA GLY A 15 17.73 12.20 -12.41
C GLY A 15 17.19 13.31 -13.33
N PRO A 16 15.87 13.32 -13.61
CA PRO A 16 14.91 12.32 -13.12
C PRO A 16 15.22 10.91 -13.68
N PHE A 17 14.91 9.88 -12.90
CA PHE A 17 15.21 8.48 -13.24
C PHE A 17 14.02 7.58 -12.91
N GLY A 18 13.72 6.60 -13.77
CA GLY A 18 12.68 5.62 -13.52
C GLY A 18 13.13 4.60 -12.47
N ASP A 19 12.44 4.51 -11.34
CA ASP A 19 12.88 3.70 -10.20
C ASP A 19 11.99 2.46 -9.98
N HIS A 20 12.40 1.57 -9.08
CA HIS A 20 11.69 0.34 -8.69
C HIS A 20 10.29 0.60 -8.11
N THR A 21 10.02 1.83 -7.69
CA THR A 21 8.68 2.25 -7.27
C THR A 21 7.68 2.26 -8.44
N GLY A 22 8.19 2.28 -9.68
CA GLY A 22 7.40 2.43 -10.91
C GLY A 22 7.06 3.88 -11.24
N TYR A 23 7.73 4.85 -10.61
CA TYR A 23 7.60 6.28 -10.86
C TYR A 23 8.95 6.86 -11.31
N TYR A 24 8.90 8.03 -11.94
CA TYR A 24 10.10 8.84 -12.14
C TYR A 24 10.48 9.53 -10.82
N SER A 25 11.59 9.12 -10.22
CA SER A 25 12.18 9.81 -9.07
C SER A 25 12.52 11.25 -9.44
N LEU A 26 12.24 12.17 -8.52
CA LEU A 26 12.56 13.59 -8.70
C LEU A 26 14.07 13.80 -8.71
N ALA A 27 14.53 14.81 -9.45
CA ALA A 27 15.94 15.13 -9.51
C ALA A 27 16.44 15.70 -8.17
N ASP A 28 17.60 15.24 -7.70
CA ASP A 28 18.22 15.71 -6.47
C ASP A 28 19.76 15.66 -6.56
N TYR A 29 20.45 16.29 -5.61
CA TYR A 29 21.90 16.36 -5.57
C TYR A 29 22.51 15.14 -4.86
N TYR A 30 23.35 14.38 -5.56
CA TYR A 30 24.04 13.21 -5.03
C TYR A 30 25.58 13.32 -5.16
N PRO A 31 26.34 12.59 -4.31
CA PRO A 31 27.80 12.60 -4.38
C PRO A 31 28.35 12.08 -5.72
N VAL A 32 29.42 12.72 -6.19
CA VAL A 32 30.10 12.32 -7.43
C VAL A 32 31.14 11.23 -7.16
N PHE A 33 31.03 10.11 -7.87
CA PHE A 33 32.09 9.09 -7.87
C PHE A 33 33.11 9.36 -8.98
N HIS A 34 34.34 9.74 -8.58
CA HIS A 34 35.46 9.97 -9.47
C HIS A 34 36.21 8.67 -9.77
N VAL A 35 35.99 8.13 -10.97
CA VAL A 35 36.69 6.91 -11.43
C VAL A 35 38.15 7.25 -11.75
N ALA A 36 39.08 6.69 -10.97
CA ALA A 36 40.52 6.82 -11.16
C ALA A 36 41.13 5.65 -11.96
N ALA A 37 40.53 4.47 -11.91
CA ALA A 37 40.95 3.30 -12.70
C ALA A 37 39.78 2.37 -13.03
N ILE A 38 39.92 1.62 -14.14
CA ILE A 38 38.98 0.58 -14.56
C ILE A 38 39.78 -0.70 -14.77
N THR A 39 39.47 -1.74 -14.01
CA THR A 39 40.11 -3.07 -14.13
C THR A 39 39.07 -4.11 -14.56
N HIS A 40 39.39 -4.95 -15.54
CA HIS A 40 38.47 -5.96 -16.05
C HIS A 40 39.21 -7.20 -16.62
N ARG A 41 38.48 -8.32 -16.74
CA ARG A 41 38.97 -9.53 -17.41
C ARG A 41 39.13 -9.29 -18.92
N LYS A 42 39.95 -10.10 -19.61
CA LYS A 42 40.26 -9.94 -21.05
C LYS A 42 39.01 -9.84 -21.95
N ASN A 43 37.98 -10.64 -21.69
CA ASN A 43 36.69 -10.62 -22.39
C ASN A 43 35.60 -10.23 -21.37
N PRO A 44 35.39 -8.93 -21.10
CA PRO A 44 34.45 -8.50 -20.08
C PRO A 44 33.00 -8.71 -20.55
N VAL A 45 32.12 -9.00 -19.58
CA VAL A 45 30.66 -8.97 -19.76
C VAL A 45 30.16 -7.84 -18.87
N TYR A 46 29.39 -6.91 -19.45
CA TYR A 46 28.76 -5.83 -18.71
C TYR A 46 27.38 -6.30 -18.24
N ASN A 47 27.26 -6.55 -16.94
CA ASN A 47 25.98 -6.91 -16.34
C ASN A 47 25.21 -5.62 -16.04
N ALA A 48 23.99 -5.54 -16.54
CA ALA A 48 23.08 -4.44 -16.28
C ALA A 48 21.70 -5.01 -15.94
N THR A 49 20.96 -4.25 -15.16
CA THR A 49 19.55 -4.53 -14.84
C THR A 49 18.74 -3.27 -15.09
N LEU A 50 17.42 -3.43 -15.13
CA LEU A 50 16.46 -2.35 -15.27
C LEU A 50 15.49 -2.44 -14.11
N VAL A 51 15.12 -1.29 -13.57
CA VAL A 51 14.09 -1.14 -12.55
C VAL A 51 12.89 -0.43 -13.15
N GLY A 52 11.73 -0.57 -12.51
CA GLY A 52 10.50 0.04 -12.96
C GLY A 52 9.29 -0.52 -12.24
N ARG A 53 8.10 -0.36 -12.84
CA ARG A 53 6.88 -0.90 -12.24
C ARG A 53 7.02 -2.42 -12.08
N PRO A 54 6.82 -2.96 -10.86
CA PRO A 54 7.01 -4.38 -10.61
C PRO A 54 6.04 -5.26 -11.42
N PRO A 55 6.44 -6.50 -11.78
CA PRO A 55 7.70 -7.13 -11.40
C PRO A 55 8.86 -6.83 -12.37
N MET A 56 10.05 -6.55 -11.82
CA MET A 56 11.34 -6.43 -12.52
C MET A 56 12.36 -7.41 -11.90
N GLU A 57 13.61 -7.45 -12.39
CA GLU A 57 14.63 -8.39 -11.90
C GLU A 57 14.89 -8.24 -10.38
N ASP A 58 14.91 -6.99 -9.91
CA ASP A 58 15.03 -6.61 -8.51
C ASP A 58 13.98 -7.27 -7.61
N CYS A 59 12.80 -7.62 -8.14
CA CYS A 59 11.78 -8.37 -7.42
C CYS A 59 12.30 -9.70 -6.91
N TYR A 60 12.93 -10.46 -7.80
CA TYR A 60 13.43 -11.78 -7.46
C TYR A 60 14.61 -11.68 -6.49
N LEU A 61 15.43 -10.64 -6.60
CA LEU A 61 16.50 -10.34 -5.64
C LEU A 61 15.93 -10.00 -4.26
N ALA A 62 14.90 -9.15 -4.20
CA ALA A 62 14.21 -8.78 -2.97
C ALA A 62 13.53 -10.00 -2.34
N LYS A 63 12.93 -10.90 -3.13
CA LYS A 63 12.35 -12.15 -2.62
C LYS A 63 13.39 -13.10 -2.04
N ALA A 64 14.58 -13.18 -2.63
CA ALA A 64 15.68 -13.95 -2.04
C ALA A 64 16.08 -13.36 -0.68
N THR A 65 16.26 -12.05 -0.61
CA THR A 65 16.53 -11.30 0.63
C THR A 65 15.44 -11.56 1.69
N GLU A 66 14.17 -11.49 1.30
CA GLU A 66 13.01 -11.81 2.16
C GLU A 66 13.15 -13.20 2.82
N ARG A 67 13.56 -14.22 2.07
CA ARG A 67 13.73 -15.57 2.61
C ARG A 67 14.97 -15.71 3.49
N ILE A 68 16.07 -15.04 3.13
CA ILE A 68 17.33 -15.06 3.88
C ILE A 68 17.17 -14.42 5.26
N PHE A 69 16.41 -13.32 5.35
CA PHE A 69 16.22 -12.59 6.60
C PHE A 69 15.15 -13.18 7.52
N LEU A 70 14.25 -14.05 7.03
CA LEU A 70 13.20 -14.65 7.86
C LEU A 70 13.73 -15.38 9.10
N PRO A 71 14.71 -16.31 9.02
CA PRO A 71 15.26 -16.94 10.21
C PRO A 71 15.88 -15.94 11.19
N MET A 72 16.54 -14.90 10.70
CA MET A 72 17.13 -13.86 11.54
C MET A 72 16.04 -13.07 12.27
N LEU A 73 14.98 -12.69 11.56
CA LEU A 73 13.84 -11.99 12.16
C LEU A 73 13.17 -12.85 13.23
N GLN A 74 13.04 -14.15 13.01
CA GLN A 74 12.50 -15.11 13.98
C GLN A 74 13.36 -15.26 15.25
N THR A 75 14.66 -14.95 15.20
CA THR A 75 15.46 -14.92 16.44
C THR A 75 15.10 -13.75 17.35
N VAL A 76 14.64 -12.63 16.77
CA VAL A 76 14.25 -11.41 17.51
C VAL A 76 12.76 -11.43 17.86
N MET A 77 11.93 -11.99 16.97
CA MET A 77 10.47 -12.08 17.07
C MET A 77 10.03 -13.52 16.76
N PRO A 78 10.22 -14.47 17.69
CA PRO A 78 9.94 -15.90 17.48
C PRO A 78 8.46 -16.21 17.20
N GLU A 79 7.56 -15.27 17.49
CA GLU A 79 6.15 -15.33 17.15
C GLU A 79 5.88 -15.24 15.63
N ILE A 80 6.80 -14.70 14.83
CA ILE A 80 6.65 -14.62 13.38
C ILE A 80 6.83 -16.03 12.78
N ARG A 81 5.83 -16.49 12.03
CA ARG A 81 5.88 -17.77 11.30
C ARG A 81 6.33 -17.61 9.87
N ASP A 82 5.84 -16.57 9.21
CA ASP A 82 6.23 -16.20 7.85
C ASP A 82 5.89 -14.73 7.60
N TYR A 83 6.44 -14.14 6.54
CA TYR A 83 6.00 -12.85 6.02
C TYR A 83 6.10 -12.81 4.49
N TRP A 84 5.49 -11.79 3.88
CA TRP A 84 5.54 -11.57 2.45
C TRP A 84 5.45 -10.08 2.13
N PHE A 85 6.30 -9.63 1.20
CA PHE A 85 6.17 -8.35 0.52
C PHE A 85 5.51 -8.56 -0.85
N PRO A 86 4.25 -8.12 -1.03
CA PRO A 86 3.61 -8.07 -2.35
C PRO A 86 4.43 -7.26 -3.35
N TRP A 87 4.46 -7.70 -4.61
CA TRP A 87 5.18 -7.00 -5.67
C TRP A 87 4.65 -5.59 -5.88
N GLU A 88 3.33 -5.44 -5.85
CA GLU A 88 2.63 -4.16 -5.96
C GLU A 88 3.02 -3.19 -4.83
N GLY A 89 3.54 -3.71 -3.72
CA GLY A 89 4.07 -2.97 -2.58
C GLY A 89 5.53 -2.54 -2.72
N VAL A 90 6.15 -2.72 -3.88
CA VAL A 90 7.52 -2.28 -4.21
C VAL A 90 8.55 -2.68 -3.14
N PHE A 91 8.37 -3.89 -2.59
CA PHE A 91 9.18 -4.54 -1.54
C PHE A 91 9.16 -3.95 -0.15
N HIS A 92 8.79 -2.68 0.01
CA HIS A 92 8.84 -2.04 1.33
C HIS A 92 7.56 -1.34 1.72
N ASN A 93 6.67 -0.92 0.80
CA ASN A 93 5.47 -0.17 1.18
C ASN A 93 4.44 -1.00 1.96
N ILE A 94 4.37 -2.32 1.76
CA ILE A 94 3.50 -3.20 2.55
C ILE A 94 4.14 -4.55 2.83
N VAL A 95 3.99 -5.04 4.07
CA VAL A 95 4.31 -6.41 4.47
C VAL A 95 3.11 -7.09 5.10
N ILE A 96 2.89 -8.35 4.73
CA ILE A 96 1.91 -9.23 5.37
C ILE A 96 2.67 -10.22 6.23
N ILE A 97 2.38 -10.26 7.52
CA ILE A 97 3.06 -11.12 8.51
C ILE A 97 2.07 -12.13 9.09
N SER A 98 2.51 -13.38 9.19
CA SER A 98 1.77 -14.46 9.86
C SER A 98 2.37 -14.70 11.23
N ILE A 99 1.55 -14.58 12.28
CA ILE A 99 2.04 -14.64 13.66
C ILE A 99 1.33 -15.70 14.51
N ASP A 100 2.08 -16.32 15.42
CA ASP A 100 1.53 -17.15 16.50
C ASP A 100 1.14 -16.27 17.69
N LYS A 101 -0.11 -15.83 17.69
CA LYS A 101 -0.64 -14.93 18.71
C LYS A 101 -0.87 -15.69 20.03
N GLU A 102 -0.20 -15.27 21.10
CA GLU A 102 -0.28 -15.91 22.42
C GLU A 102 -0.97 -15.04 23.50
N TYR A 103 -1.18 -13.74 23.23
CA TYR A 103 -1.79 -12.82 24.19
C TYR A 103 -2.46 -11.61 23.50
N SER A 104 -3.29 -10.88 24.26
CA SER A 104 -3.96 -9.64 23.83
C SER A 104 -2.94 -8.56 23.46
N GLY A 105 -3.09 -7.94 22.29
CA GLY A 105 -2.17 -6.90 21.81
C GLY A 105 -0.84 -7.41 21.23
N HIS A 106 -0.67 -8.73 21.08
CA HIS A 106 0.57 -9.31 20.52
C HIS A 106 0.87 -8.78 19.11
N ALA A 107 -0.14 -8.66 18.24
CA ALA A 107 0.02 -8.12 16.89
C ALA A 107 0.61 -6.70 16.89
N GLN A 108 0.13 -5.83 17.79
CA GLN A 108 0.66 -4.47 17.95
C GLN A 108 2.11 -4.45 18.44
N LYS A 109 2.51 -5.37 19.34
CA LYS A 109 3.92 -5.53 19.73
C LYS A 109 4.78 -5.89 18.52
N VAL A 110 4.33 -6.81 17.67
CA VAL A 110 5.08 -7.21 16.47
C VAL A 110 5.18 -6.04 15.49
N MET A 111 4.07 -5.38 15.17
CA MET A 111 4.06 -4.21 14.27
C MET A 111 5.01 -3.11 14.75
N SER A 112 4.96 -2.77 16.04
CA SER A 112 5.84 -1.76 16.64
C SER A 112 7.32 -2.15 16.56
N GLY A 113 7.61 -3.44 16.81
CA GLY A 113 8.96 -3.97 16.68
C GLY A 113 9.49 -3.91 15.25
N LEU A 114 8.66 -4.27 14.25
CA LEU A 114 9.03 -4.24 12.84
C LEU A 114 9.28 -2.81 12.35
N TRP A 115 8.45 -1.85 12.74
CA TRP A 115 8.72 -0.44 12.45
C TRP A 115 9.96 0.12 13.13
N GLY A 116 10.50 -0.57 14.14
CA GLY A 116 11.78 -0.22 14.78
C GLY A 116 13.00 -0.92 14.18
N GLN A 117 12.84 -1.81 13.18
CA GLN A 117 13.90 -2.73 12.78
C GLN A 117 14.50 -2.43 11.40
N GLY A 118 15.74 -1.92 11.38
CA GLY A 118 16.53 -1.77 10.15
C GLY A 118 15.74 -1.15 8.99
N GLN A 119 15.81 -1.74 7.79
CA GLN A 119 15.04 -1.26 6.63
C GLN A 119 13.53 -1.53 6.72
N MET A 120 13.07 -2.42 7.61
CA MET A 120 11.64 -2.61 7.87
C MET A 120 11.00 -1.35 8.48
N SER A 121 11.80 -0.44 9.06
CA SER A 121 11.31 0.85 9.53
C SER A 121 10.70 1.70 8.41
N PHE A 122 11.09 1.50 7.15
CA PHE A 122 10.50 2.22 6.01
C PHE A 122 9.09 1.71 5.68
N CYS A 123 8.74 0.51 6.12
CA CYS A 123 7.48 -0.10 5.75
C CYS A 123 6.26 0.71 6.20
N LYS A 124 5.43 1.09 5.23
CA LYS A 124 4.27 1.97 5.45
C LYS A 124 3.09 1.20 6.01
N ALA A 125 2.82 0.01 5.50
CA ALA A 125 1.70 -0.83 5.90
C ALA A 125 2.14 -2.20 6.41
N ILE A 126 1.66 -2.59 7.59
CA ILE A 126 1.87 -3.94 8.13
C ILE A 126 0.50 -4.60 8.34
N VAL A 127 0.29 -5.77 7.74
CA VAL A 127 -0.92 -6.58 7.95
C VAL A 127 -0.56 -7.84 8.72
N ALA A 128 -1.13 -8.04 9.90
CA ALA A 128 -0.93 -9.24 10.70
C ALA A 128 -2.08 -10.23 10.51
N VAL A 129 -1.75 -11.49 10.20
CA VAL A 129 -2.69 -12.61 10.07
C VAL A 129 -2.31 -13.75 11.03
N ASP A 130 -3.25 -14.64 11.33
CA ASP A 130 -2.99 -15.80 12.19
C ASP A 130 -1.98 -16.76 11.54
N LYS A 131 -1.21 -17.49 12.36
CA LYS A 131 -0.21 -18.50 11.95
C LYS A 131 -0.65 -19.54 10.91
N LYS A 132 -1.96 -19.78 10.79
CA LYS A 132 -2.53 -20.76 9.85
C LYS A 132 -2.77 -20.17 8.46
N VAL A 133 -2.75 -18.85 8.36
CA VAL A 133 -2.88 -18.10 7.11
C VAL A 133 -1.49 -18.00 6.49
N ASN A 134 -1.37 -18.53 5.29
CA ASN A 134 -0.17 -18.36 4.48
C ASN A 134 -0.15 -16.92 3.94
N PRO A 135 0.80 -16.06 4.37
CA PRO A 135 0.82 -14.66 3.93
C PRO A 135 1.11 -14.54 2.43
N GLN A 136 1.76 -15.53 1.82
CA GLN A 136 2.08 -15.55 0.39
C GLN A 136 0.91 -15.98 -0.51
N ASN A 137 -0.27 -16.25 0.07
CA ASN A 137 -1.50 -16.52 -0.67
C ASN A 137 -2.41 -15.27 -0.62
N PRO A 138 -2.41 -14.43 -1.67
CA PRO A 138 -3.17 -13.17 -1.65
C PRO A 138 -4.67 -13.39 -1.48
N ASP A 139 -5.24 -14.44 -2.09
CA ASP A 139 -6.68 -14.73 -1.97
C ASP A 139 -7.08 -15.02 -0.52
N ARG A 140 -6.23 -15.72 0.24
CA ARG A 140 -6.46 -15.97 1.66
C ARG A 140 -6.34 -14.71 2.50
N VAL A 141 -5.36 -13.85 2.20
CA VAL A 141 -5.21 -12.57 2.93
C VAL A 141 -6.41 -11.66 2.68
N ILE A 142 -6.89 -11.59 1.43
CA ILE A 142 -8.11 -10.84 1.11
C ILE A 142 -9.34 -11.45 1.79
N GLU A 143 -9.46 -12.78 1.85
CA GLU A 143 -10.54 -13.45 2.58
C GLU A 143 -10.53 -13.06 4.07
N GLU A 144 -9.37 -13.03 4.72
CA GLU A 144 -9.23 -12.56 6.11
C GLU A 144 -9.62 -11.08 6.23
N LEU A 145 -9.19 -10.22 5.30
CA LEU A 145 -9.54 -8.80 5.30
C LEU A 145 -11.06 -8.60 5.21
N VAL A 146 -11.72 -9.25 4.25
CA VAL A 146 -13.16 -9.01 4.03
C VAL A 146 -14.06 -9.66 5.07
N THR A 147 -13.58 -10.68 5.79
CA THR A 147 -14.36 -11.40 6.80
C THR A 147 -14.06 -11.00 8.24
N ARG A 148 -12.92 -10.33 8.49
CA ARG A 148 -12.48 -10.01 9.87
C ARG A 148 -12.24 -8.56 10.16
N LEU A 149 -11.80 -7.75 9.19
CA LEU A 149 -11.41 -6.37 9.46
C LEU A 149 -12.58 -5.59 10.05
N ASP A 150 -12.44 -5.14 11.30
CA ASP A 150 -13.25 -4.08 11.88
C ASP A 150 -12.48 -2.76 11.79
N ILE A 151 -12.93 -1.92 10.87
CA ILE A 151 -12.34 -0.60 10.55
C ILE A 151 -12.15 0.27 11.80
N THR A 152 -12.95 0.09 12.86
CA THR A 152 -12.85 0.91 14.08
C THR A 152 -11.85 0.42 15.12
N SER A 153 -11.43 -0.86 15.06
CA SER A 153 -10.70 -1.49 16.17
C SER A 153 -9.50 -2.33 15.75
N ASP A 154 -9.35 -2.63 14.46
CA ASP A 154 -8.24 -3.43 13.91
C ASP A 154 -7.18 -2.58 13.20
N ILE A 155 -7.40 -1.27 13.06
CA ILE A 155 -6.47 -0.34 12.39
C ILE A 155 -5.69 0.46 13.43
N THR A 156 -4.36 0.45 13.30
CA THR A 156 -3.44 1.28 14.08
C THR A 156 -2.75 2.28 13.15
N LEU A 157 -2.93 3.57 13.40
CA LEU A 157 -2.17 4.62 12.72
C LEU A 157 -1.00 5.06 13.60
N THR A 158 0.18 5.18 13.00
CA THR A 158 1.38 5.71 13.66
C THR A 158 2.16 6.60 12.70
N LYS A 159 3.26 7.19 13.15
CA LYS A 159 4.18 7.97 12.32
C LYS A 159 5.60 7.41 12.44
N GLY A 160 6.39 7.56 11.39
CA GLY A 160 7.78 7.12 11.39
C GLY A 160 8.49 7.48 10.10
N VAL A 161 9.75 7.03 10.02
CA VAL A 161 10.57 7.22 8.82
C VAL A 161 9.98 6.46 7.63
N LEU A 162 10.05 7.05 6.45
CA LEU A 162 9.63 6.46 5.18
C LEU A 162 10.81 6.44 4.23
N ASP A 163 10.67 5.66 3.17
CA ASP A 163 11.65 5.65 2.09
C ASP A 163 11.76 7.04 1.44
N VAL A 164 12.96 7.39 0.96
CA VAL A 164 13.21 8.69 0.31
C VAL A 164 12.38 8.88 -0.96
N LEU A 165 12.03 7.77 -1.61
CA LEU A 165 11.23 7.73 -2.83
C LEU A 165 9.72 7.72 -2.56
N ASP A 166 9.28 7.77 -1.29
CA ASP A 166 7.86 7.86 -0.98
C ASP A 166 7.31 9.26 -1.31
N HIS A 167 6.77 9.37 -2.52
CA HIS A 167 6.12 10.59 -3.00
C HIS A 167 4.77 10.83 -2.34
N SER A 168 4.07 9.79 -1.87
CA SER A 168 2.74 9.97 -1.27
C SER A 168 2.78 10.69 0.07
N SER A 169 3.89 10.59 0.82
CA SER A 169 4.01 11.28 2.10
C SER A 169 3.94 12.80 1.94
N PRO A 170 3.21 13.54 2.79
CA PRO A 170 3.24 15.00 2.77
C PRO A 170 4.61 15.59 3.19
N MET A 171 5.45 14.80 3.88
CA MET A 171 6.80 15.20 4.31
C MET A 171 7.85 14.25 3.73
N GLN A 172 9.02 14.79 3.40
CA GLN A 172 10.14 13.98 2.92
C GLN A 172 10.65 13.05 4.04
N ASN A 173 10.91 11.78 3.74
CA ASN A 173 11.48 10.76 4.63
C ASN A 173 10.70 10.45 5.91
N PHE A 174 9.53 11.02 6.13
CA PHE A 174 8.72 10.84 7.33
C PHE A 174 7.24 10.99 7.01
N GLY A 175 6.38 10.15 7.58
CA GLY A 175 4.95 10.23 7.33
C GLY A 175 4.14 9.26 8.17
N ASN A 176 2.89 9.04 7.75
CA ASN A 176 1.99 8.15 8.47
C ASN A 176 2.20 6.70 8.03
N LYS A 177 1.99 5.78 8.96
CA LYS A 177 2.06 4.32 8.77
C LYS A 177 0.80 3.67 9.31
N ILE A 178 0.46 2.51 8.78
CA ILE A 178 -0.76 1.78 9.12
C ILE A 178 -0.47 0.32 9.47
N GLY A 179 -0.99 -0.12 10.61
CA GLY A 179 -1.03 -1.52 11.03
C GLY A 179 -2.46 -2.04 10.93
N ILE A 180 -2.65 -3.23 10.39
CA ILE A 180 -3.95 -3.89 10.25
C ILE A 180 -3.89 -5.25 10.96
N ASP A 181 -4.64 -5.42 12.04
CA ASP A 181 -4.70 -6.67 12.81
C ASP A 181 -5.89 -7.54 12.37
N LEU A 182 -5.62 -8.51 11.49
CA LEU A 182 -6.60 -9.51 11.05
C LEU A 182 -6.54 -10.80 11.88
N THR A 183 -5.75 -10.84 12.96
CA THR A 183 -5.61 -12.05 13.78
C THR A 183 -6.90 -12.38 14.52
N THR A 184 -6.99 -13.61 15.01
CA THR A 184 -8.08 -14.02 15.90
C THR A 184 -8.01 -13.22 17.20
N ARG A 185 -9.18 -12.76 17.67
CA ARG A 185 -9.25 -12.02 18.93
C ARG A 185 -8.88 -12.93 20.10
N PHE A 186 -8.00 -12.46 20.96
CA PHE A 186 -7.61 -13.14 22.19
C PHE A 186 -8.54 -12.73 23.35
N LYS A 187 -8.64 -13.55 24.40
CA LYS A 187 -9.41 -13.19 25.60
C LYS A 187 -8.84 -11.90 26.20
N GLY A 188 -9.69 -10.89 26.38
CA GLY A 188 -9.31 -9.56 26.91
C GLY A 188 -9.17 -8.48 25.84
N GLU A 189 -9.17 -8.82 24.56
CA GLU A 189 -9.35 -7.84 23.49
C GLU A 189 -10.82 -7.44 23.40
N LEU A 190 -11.07 -6.18 23.01
CA LEU A 190 -12.42 -5.74 22.72
C LEU A 190 -12.99 -6.62 21.58
N PRO A 191 -14.25 -7.09 21.70
CA PRO A 191 -14.88 -7.78 20.60
C PRO A 191 -14.96 -6.83 19.41
N ARG A 192 -14.73 -7.36 18.21
CA ARG A 192 -15.07 -6.64 16.98
C ARG A 192 -16.57 -6.31 17.03
N ARG A 193 -16.95 -5.17 16.46
CA ARG A 193 -18.37 -4.80 16.39
C ARG A 193 -19.20 -5.95 15.81
N ASP A 194 -20.40 -6.11 16.37
CA ASP A 194 -21.32 -7.13 15.89
C ASP A 194 -21.50 -6.96 14.39
N LYS A 195 -21.56 -8.12 13.71
CA LYS A 195 -21.83 -8.21 12.28
C LYS A 195 -23.24 -7.70 12.04
N LYS A 196 -23.47 -6.37 12.06
CA LYS A 196 -24.60 -5.81 11.32
C LYS A 196 -24.34 -6.29 9.91
N SER A 197 -25.10 -7.30 9.50
CA SER A 197 -25.05 -7.85 8.16
C SER A 197 -25.21 -6.66 7.24
N LEU A 198 -24.12 -6.23 6.59
CA LEU A 198 -24.21 -5.23 5.54
C LEU A 198 -25.35 -5.70 4.64
N GLU A 199 -26.33 -4.83 4.41
CA GLU A 199 -27.54 -5.23 3.68
C GLU A 199 -27.14 -5.94 2.40
N LYS A 200 -27.74 -7.10 2.11
CA LYS A 200 -27.40 -7.85 0.89
C LYS A 200 -27.51 -6.92 -0.30
N THR A 201 -26.60 -7.05 -1.26
CA THR A 201 -26.64 -6.26 -2.50
C THR A 201 -28.06 -6.32 -3.08
N PRO A 202 -28.82 -5.22 -3.13
CA PRO A 202 -30.14 -5.26 -3.73
C PRO A 202 -29.99 -5.68 -5.18
N SER A 203 -30.68 -6.76 -5.55
CA SER A 203 -30.73 -7.22 -6.92
C SER A 203 -31.29 -6.10 -7.80
N GLY A 204 -30.53 -5.66 -8.81
CA GLY A 204 -30.99 -4.69 -9.80
C GLY A 204 -30.48 -3.25 -9.64
N ILE A 205 -29.65 -2.93 -8.63
CA ILE A 205 -28.98 -1.62 -8.60
C ILE A 205 -27.91 -1.59 -9.70
N ASN A 206 -28.07 -0.69 -10.67
CA ASN A 206 -27.02 -0.35 -11.60
C ASN A 206 -26.03 0.60 -10.90
N LEU A 207 -25.01 0.02 -10.25
CA LEU A 207 -23.99 0.77 -9.51
C LEU A 207 -23.30 1.82 -10.38
N SER A 208 -23.01 1.49 -11.64
CA SER A 208 -22.39 2.43 -12.57
C SER A 208 -23.27 3.66 -12.78
N SER A 209 -24.56 3.48 -13.09
CA SER A 209 -25.50 4.59 -13.23
C SER A 209 -25.68 5.38 -11.94
N LEU A 210 -25.75 4.71 -10.79
CA LEU A 210 -25.89 5.36 -9.49
C LEU A 210 -24.70 6.29 -9.22
N ILE A 211 -23.49 5.77 -9.35
CA ILE A 211 -22.24 6.51 -9.12
C ILE A 211 -22.15 7.71 -10.06
N THR A 212 -22.29 7.51 -11.38
CA THR A 212 -22.18 8.61 -12.35
C THR A 212 -23.24 9.70 -12.17
N ASN A 213 -24.43 9.35 -11.69
CA ASN A 213 -25.51 10.31 -11.50
C ASN A 213 -25.45 11.05 -10.15
N ARG A 214 -24.94 10.39 -9.10
CA ARG A 214 -25.02 10.90 -7.71
C ARG A 214 -23.69 11.37 -7.15
N VAL A 215 -22.57 10.98 -7.77
CA VAL A 215 -21.22 11.37 -7.35
C VAL A 215 -20.59 12.21 -8.47
N PRO A 216 -20.72 13.54 -8.45
CA PRO A 216 -20.13 14.41 -9.47
C PRO A 216 -18.62 14.17 -9.64
N GLY A 217 -18.17 14.04 -10.89
CA GLY A 217 -16.77 13.74 -11.21
C GLY A 217 -16.41 12.26 -11.13
N SER A 218 -17.33 11.37 -10.74
CA SER A 218 -17.11 9.93 -10.90
C SER A 218 -17.38 9.49 -12.35
N VAL A 219 -16.62 8.49 -12.81
CA VAL A 219 -16.64 8.01 -14.20
C VAL A 219 -17.16 6.58 -14.28
N LYS A 220 -16.64 5.69 -13.43
CA LYS A 220 -16.96 4.26 -13.41
C LYS A 220 -16.73 3.70 -12.02
N CYS A 221 -17.29 2.52 -11.74
CA CYS A 221 -17.03 1.81 -10.50
C CYS A 221 -16.94 0.29 -10.73
N ARG A 222 -16.37 -0.42 -9.76
CA ARG A 222 -16.30 -1.89 -9.74
C ARG A 222 -16.44 -2.39 -8.31
N HIS A 223 -17.38 -3.31 -8.10
CA HIS A 223 -17.46 -4.08 -6.86
C HIS A 223 -16.34 -5.12 -6.85
N LEU A 224 -15.37 -4.95 -5.95
CA LEU A 224 -14.24 -5.87 -5.83
C LEU A 224 -14.63 -7.09 -4.99
N PHE A 225 -14.04 -8.24 -5.35
CA PHE A 225 -14.24 -9.51 -4.64
C PHE A 225 -15.70 -9.90 -4.43
N HIS A 226 -16.55 -9.64 -5.43
CA HIS A 226 -17.99 -9.93 -5.35
C HIS A 226 -18.29 -11.38 -4.94
N HIS A 227 -17.51 -12.35 -5.43
CA HIS A 227 -17.65 -13.77 -5.05
C HIS A 227 -17.38 -14.05 -3.56
N LEU A 228 -16.60 -13.21 -2.86
CA LEU A 228 -16.42 -13.28 -1.41
C LEU A 228 -17.54 -12.54 -0.67
N SER A 229 -18.13 -11.51 -1.28
CA SER A 229 -19.23 -10.72 -0.71
C SER A 229 -20.51 -11.52 -0.46
N GLU A 230 -20.67 -12.65 -1.16
CA GLU A 230 -21.80 -13.57 -1.02
C GLU A 230 -21.65 -14.57 0.13
N LYS A 231 -20.45 -14.72 0.69
CA LYS A 231 -20.22 -15.61 1.83
C LYS A 231 -20.90 -15.04 3.08
N GLU A 232 -21.54 -15.90 3.87
CA GLU A 232 -22.30 -15.52 5.07
C GLU A 232 -21.48 -14.76 6.12
N ASN A 233 -20.17 -14.95 6.14
CA ASN A 233 -19.25 -14.30 7.08
C ASN A 233 -18.57 -13.04 6.54
N CYS A 234 -18.90 -12.59 5.34
CA CYS A 234 -18.34 -11.37 4.78
C CYS A 234 -18.90 -10.13 5.49
N ILE A 235 -18.02 -9.30 6.04
CA ILE A 235 -18.38 -8.10 6.79
C ILE A 235 -17.86 -6.82 6.15
N ASN A 236 -17.01 -6.92 5.13
CA ASN A 236 -16.52 -5.79 4.36
C ASN A 236 -16.82 -5.97 2.88
N ARG A 237 -17.37 -4.94 2.24
CA ARG A 237 -17.56 -4.87 0.79
C ARG A 237 -16.81 -3.67 0.25
N ILE A 238 -16.08 -3.91 -0.83
CA ILE A 238 -15.13 -2.96 -1.39
C ILE A 238 -15.67 -2.44 -2.73
N LEU A 239 -15.88 -1.14 -2.83
CA LEU A 239 -16.22 -0.47 -4.09
C LEU A 239 -15.03 0.36 -4.57
N ALA A 240 -14.47 0.01 -5.72
CA ALA A 240 -13.54 0.88 -6.43
C ALA A 240 -14.32 1.90 -7.24
N VAL A 241 -13.95 3.17 -7.14
CA VAL A 241 -14.59 4.28 -7.84
C VAL A 241 -13.52 5.06 -8.58
N SER A 242 -13.71 5.22 -9.88
CA SER A 242 -12.86 6.03 -10.74
C SER A 242 -13.40 7.46 -10.75
N VAL A 243 -12.55 8.43 -10.44
CA VAL A 243 -12.92 9.82 -10.23
C VAL A 243 -11.99 10.78 -10.96
N GLU A 244 -12.51 11.95 -11.30
CA GLU A 244 -11.78 13.10 -11.80
C GLU A 244 -11.78 14.19 -10.72
N LYS A 245 -10.59 14.45 -10.18
CA LYS A 245 -10.38 15.54 -9.22
C LYS A 245 -10.33 16.89 -9.93
N THR A 246 -10.65 17.94 -9.20
CA THR A 246 -10.50 19.32 -9.66
C THR A 246 -9.76 20.13 -8.59
N GLU A 247 -9.36 21.35 -8.91
CA GLU A 247 -8.72 22.26 -7.94
C GLU A 247 -9.56 22.50 -6.66
N GLN A 248 -10.87 22.29 -6.74
CA GLN A 248 -11.82 22.49 -5.63
C GLN A 248 -12.41 21.17 -5.10
N ARG A 249 -11.99 20.01 -5.62
CA ARG A 249 -12.54 18.71 -5.23
C ARG A 249 -11.43 17.67 -5.10
N GLY A 250 -11.07 17.37 -3.85
CA GLY A 250 -10.11 16.33 -3.48
C GLY A 250 -10.79 15.06 -2.94
N GLY A 251 -9.98 14.13 -2.42
CA GLY A 251 -10.47 12.85 -1.90
C GLY A 251 -11.47 12.98 -0.74
N LYS A 252 -11.29 14.00 0.12
CA LYS A 252 -12.19 14.27 1.26
C LYS A 252 -13.59 14.67 0.83
N ASP A 253 -13.73 15.39 -0.28
CA ASP A 253 -15.03 15.79 -0.83
C ASP A 253 -15.79 14.57 -1.36
N PHE A 254 -15.10 13.69 -2.09
CA PHE A 254 -15.66 12.42 -2.54
C PHE A 254 -16.08 11.53 -1.36
N ALA A 255 -15.26 11.47 -0.30
CA ALA A 255 -15.61 10.73 0.90
C ALA A 255 -16.92 11.23 1.53
N GLY A 256 -17.08 12.55 1.66
CA GLY A 256 -18.30 13.15 2.20
C GLY A 256 -19.55 12.80 1.38
N ILE A 257 -19.44 12.78 0.04
CA ILE A 257 -20.54 12.39 -0.84
C ILE A 257 -20.84 10.89 -0.68
N LEU A 258 -19.84 10.02 -0.75
CA LEU A 258 -20.01 8.56 -0.69
C LEU A 258 -20.61 8.10 0.64
N PHE A 259 -20.21 8.71 1.76
CA PHE A 259 -20.78 8.41 3.07
C PHE A 259 -22.21 8.90 3.24
N GLY A 260 -22.63 9.93 2.48
CA GLY A 260 -23.98 10.48 2.53
C GLY A 260 -25.00 9.83 1.59
N LEU A 261 -24.62 8.77 0.86
CA LEU A 261 -25.50 8.03 -0.03
C LEU A 261 -25.96 6.73 0.62
N ASP A 262 -27.19 6.71 1.12
CA ASP A 262 -27.84 5.53 1.72
C ASP A 262 -27.83 4.33 0.74
N GLU A 263 -27.93 4.59 -0.57
CA GLU A 263 -27.88 3.55 -1.60
C GLU A 263 -26.53 2.80 -1.66
N LEU A 264 -25.50 3.31 -0.98
CA LEU A 264 -24.16 2.73 -0.89
C LEU A 264 -23.83 2.16 0.50
N ASP A 265 -24.78 2.11 1.44
CA ASP A 265 -24.53 1.61 2.81
C ASP A 265 -24.14 0.14 2.89
N MET A 266 -24.43 -0.61 1.83
CA MET A 266 -23.93 -1.97 1.61
C MET A 266 -22.39 -2.06 1.50
N PHE A 267 -21.71 -0.95 1.23
CA PHE A 267 -20.26 -0.82 1.10
C PHE A 267 -19.71 0.00 2.26
N ASN A 268 -18.65 -0.53 2.85
CA ASN A 268 -17.94 0.10 3.95
C ASN A 268 -16.47 0.37 3.64
N ILE A 269 -15.97 -0.10 2.49
CA ILE A 269 -14.65 0.27 1.99
C ILE A 269 -14.82 0.84 0.59
N PHE A 270 -14.40 2.08 0.38
CA PHE A 270 -14.33 2.72 -0.92
C PHE A 270 -12.88 2.99 -1.26
N ILE A 271 -12.51 2.77 -2.52
CA ILE A 271 -11.17 3.11 -3.01
C ILE A 271 -11.31 4.00 -4.23
N LEU A 272 -10.76 5.22 -4.15
CA LEU A 272 -10.77 6.18 -5.24
C LEU A 272 -9.54 5.99 -6.12
N PHE A 273 -9.74 6.00 -7.43
CA PHE A 273 -8.68 5.95 -8.43
C PHE A 273 -8.87 7.07 -9.46
N ASP A 274 -7.77 7.56 -10.04
CA ASP A 274 -7.86 8.50 -11.16
C ASP A 274 -8.65 7.90 -12.35
N LYS A 275 -9.25 8.77 -13.17
CA LYS A 275 -10.15 8.37 -14.26
C LYS A 275 -9.48 7.44 -15.29
N GLU A 276 -8.17 7.58 -15.46
CA GLU A 276 -7.33 6.84 -16.40
C GLU A 276 -7.03 5.41 -15.93
N ILE A 277 -7.17 5.13 -14.63
CA ILE A 277 -6.85 3.80 -14.08
C ILE A 277 -7.87 2.77 -14.56
N ASP A 278 -7.38 1.66 -15.12
CA ASP A 278 -8.23 0.54 -15.47
C ASP A 278 -8.62 -0.23 -14.21
N LEU A 279 -9.90 -0.12 -13.83
CA LEU A 279 -10.45 -0.86 -12.71
C LEU A 279 -10.56 -2.37 -12.97
N SER A 280 -10.24 -2.88 -14.17
CA SER A 280 -10.18 -4.32 -14.44
C SER A 280 -8.84 -4.95 -14.01
N ASP A 281 -7.77 -4.15 -13.94
CA ASP A 281 -6.42 -4.58 -13.59
C ASP A 281 -6.18 -4.51 -12.08
N ASN A 282 -6.27 -5.67 -11.41
CA ASN A 282 -6.09 -5.76 -9.97
C ASN A 282 -4.67 -5.36 -9.52
N SER A 283 -3.64 -5.69 -10.31
CA SER A 283 -2.25 -5.43 -9.94
C SER A 283 -1.95 -3.93 -10.03
N LEU A 284 -2.41 -3.28 -11.10
CA LEU A 284 -2.35 -1.82 -11.22
C LEU A 284 -3.05 -1.11 -10.06
N MET A 285 -4.26 -1.56 -9.71
CA MET A 285 -5.02 -0.97 -8.59
C MET A 285 -4.29 -1.13 -7.25
N LEU A 286 -3.76 -2.32 -6.95
CA LEU A 286 -3.00 -2.57 -5.73
C LEU A 286 -1.71 -1.73 -5.69
N TRP A 287 -1.00 -1.63 -6.81
CA TRP A 287 0.18 -0.78 -6.92
C TRP A 287 -0.16 0.69 -6.62
N LYS A 288 -1.27 1.21 -7.16
CA LYS A 288 -1.73 2.56 -6.80
C LYS A 288 -2.08 2.69 -5.32
N VAL A 289 -2.79 1.73 -4.73
CA VAL A 289 -3.14 1.77 -3.30
C VAL A 289 -1.88 1.79 -2.42
N PHE A 290 -0.89 0.95 -2.70
CA PHE A 290 0.29 0.85 -1.83
C PHE A 290 1.27 2.01 -1.99
N ASN A 291 1.28 2.67 -3.16
CA ASN A 291 2.26 3.71 -3.48
C ASN A 291 1.70 5.14 -3.45
N ASN A 292 0.39 5.35 -3.60
CA ASN A 292 -0.21 6.70 -3.64
C ASN A 292 -0.89 7.14 -2.34
N VAL A 293 -0.95 6.28 -1.33
CA VAL A 293 -1.72 6.52 -0.11
C VAL A 293 -0.78 6.84 1.04
N ASP A 294 -0.94 8.03 1.63
CA ASP A 294 -0.53 8.29 3.01
C ASP A 294 -1.73 7.98 3.93
N PRO A 295 -1.62 7.03 4.86
CA PRO A 295 -2.77 6.55 5.63
C PRO A 295 -3.33 7.58 6.62
N GLY A 296 -2.60 8.65 6.95
CA GLY A 296 -3.11 9.71 7.82
C GLY A 296 -3.83 10.83 7.06
N ARG A 297 -3.49 11.05 5.79
CA ARG A 297 -4.10 12.08 4.93
C ARG A 297 -5.24 11.52 4.08
N ASP A 298 -5.06 10.33 3.52
CA ASP A 298 -5.85 9.82 2.38
C ASP A 298 -6.86 8.74 2.77
N MET A 299 -6.87 8.33 4.04
CA MET A 299 -7.85 7.40 4.59
C MET A 299 -8.84 8.17 5.47
N ILE A 300 -10.06 8.34 4.97
CA ILE A 300 -11.13 9.05 5.67
C ILE A 300 -12.05 8.02 6.33
N PHE A 301 -12.22 8.11 7.65
CA PHE A 301 -13.02 7.17 8.44
C PHE A 301 -14.32 7.84 8.91
N GLN A 302 -15.45 7.15 8.75
CA GLN A 302 -16.74 7.60 9.27
C GLN A 302 -17.63 6.40 9.59
N ASP A 303 -18.11 6.29 10.83
CA ASP A 303 -19.07 5.27 11.29
C ASP A 303 -18.70 3.80 10.98
N GLY A 304 -17.40 3.51 10.91
CA GLY A 304 -16.90 2.18 10.54
C GLY A 304 -16.91 1.89 9.04
N ARG A 305 -17.03 2.93 8.22
CA ARG A 305 -16.73 2.95 6.80
C ARG A 305 -15.42 3.70 6.58
N ILE A 306 -14.78 3.43 5.45
CA ILE A 306 -13.53 4.06 5.05
C ILE A 306 -13.53 4.40 3.57
N VAL A 307 -13.02 5.58 3.23
CA VAL A 307 -12.62 5.93 1.86
C VAL A 307 -11.09 6.00 1.82
N ILE A 308 -10.50 5.30 0.88
CA ILE A 308 -9.06 5.29 0.60
C ILE A 308 -8.84 6.01 -0.72
N ASP A 309 -8.24 7.20 -0.69
CA ASP A 309 -7.90 7.95 -1.89
C ASP A 309 -6.55 7.48 -2.45
N ALA A 310 -6.57 6.67 -3.51
CA ALA A 310 -5.37 6.21 -4.22
C ALA A 310 -5.07 7.02 -5.50
N CYS A 311 -5.77 8.14 -5.73
CA CYS A 311 -5.50 9.05 -6.85
C CYS A 311 -4.12 9.73 -6.72
N LYS A 312 -3.66 10.38 -7.79
CA LYS A 312 -2.61 11.39 -7.66
C LYS A 312 -3.06 12.50 -6.68
N LYS A 313 -2.09 13.12 -6.00
CA LYS A 313 -2.37 14.15 -4.99
C LYS A 313 -1.90 15.51 -5.48
N GLY A 314 -2.65 16.53 -5.09
CA GLY A 314 -2.27 17.92 -5.31
C GLY A 314 -2.69 18.80 -4.15
N ILE A 315 -2.70 20.11 -4.39
CA ILE A 315 -2.98 21.13 -3.38
C ILE A 315 -4.38 20.93 -2.75
N MET A 316 -5.37 20.50 -3.51
CA MET A 316 -6.73 20.20 -3.02
C MET A 316 -6.76 19.10 -1.96
N ASP A 317 -5.76 18.21 -1.94
CA ASP A 317 -5.63 17.13 -0.96
C ASP A 317 -4.74 17.54 0.24
N GLY A 318 -4.17 18.76 0.23
CA GLY A 318 -3.17 19.20 1.18
C GLY A 318 -1.79 18.60 0.93
N HIS A 319 -1.45 18.34 -0.34
CA HIS A 319 -0.15 17.85 -0.78
C HIS A 319 0.55 18.90 -1.64
N GLU A 320 1.66 19.44 -1.14
CA GLU A 320 2.42 20.53 -1.81
C GLU A 320 3.68 20.04 -2.53
N ARG A 321 4.14 18.81 -2.24
CA ARG A 321 5.30 18.22 -2.93
C ARG A 321 4.93 17.91 -4.38
N GLU A 322 5.95 17.93 -5.23
CA GLU A 322 5.80 17.50 -6.62
C GLU A 322 5.40 16.03 -6.67
N TRP A 323 4.40 15.73 -7.50
CA TRP A 323 3.90 14.38 -7.69
C TRP A 323 4.54 13.76 -8.94
N PRO A 324 5.31 12.67 -8.81
CA PRO A 324 6.01 12.10 -9.95
C PRO A 324 5.05 11.44 -10.93
N ASP A 325 5.46 11.42 -12.20
CA ASP A 325 4.76 10.65 -13.21
C ASP A 325 5.05 9.16 -13.10
N ASP A 326 4.09 8.36 -13.55
CA ASP A 326 4.23 6.93 -13.70
C ASP A 326 5.32 6.63 -14.74
N LEU A 327 6.17 5.65 -14.45
CA LEU A 327 7.17 5.19 -15.40
C LEU A 327 6.50 4.50 -16.59
N THR A 328 6.89 4.92 -17.80
CA THR A 328 6.45 4.31 -19.05
C THR A 328 7.66 3.81 -19.83
N PHE A 329 7.57 2.61 -20.39
CA PHE A 329 8.53 2.11 -21.37
C PHE A 329 8.00 2.37 -22.77
N ASP A 330 8.83 2.93 -23.64
CA ASP A 330 8.52 2.98 -25.07
C ASP A 330 8.40 1.54 -25.58
N VAL A 331 7.25 1.21 -26.16
CA VAL A 331 6.91 -0.13 -26.68
C VAL A 331 7.37 -0.30 -28.12
#